data_AF-A0A7Y0DW16-F1
#
_entry.id   AF-A0A7Y0DW16-F1
#
_cell.length_a   1.000
_cell.length_b   1.000
_cell.length_c   1.000
_cell.angle_alpha   90.00
_cell.angle_beta   90.00
_cell.angle_gamma   90.00
#
_symmetry.space_group_name_H-M   'P 1'
#
loop_
_entity.id
_entity.type
_entity.pdbx_description
1 polymer ?
#
loop_
_entity_poly.entity_id
_entity_poly.type
_entity_poly.pdbx_seq_one_letter_code
_entity_poly.pdbx_strand_id
1 'polypeptide(L)'
;MLTSNESYLSVLGQINLDDLYIQQAFEHYQRQFACSDIAQQFVHMNCLFEEHTQHIDDVGFCDRTLGKCIPKCRTPEGAAIRGSLQRSGLVRSSGHELFRGCIVFPTFEDGHIVSATGYRTGRTRSGDKAIVYWHKPEPKAFVDSGIAYAKELIHGQTYH
;
A
#
# COMPACT_ATOMS: atom_id res chain seq x y z
N MET A 1 -4.86 35.27 16.90
CA MET A 1 -3.87 34.65 15.98
C MET A 1 -3.26 33.41 16.65
N LEU A 2 -3.90 32.23 16.53
CA LEU A 2 -3.39 30.96 17.10
C LEU A 2 -3.89 29.74 16.28
N THR A 3 -3.63 29.67 14.97
CA THR A 3 -4.20 28.59 14.12
C THR A 3 -3.21 27.90 13.18
N SER A 4 -1.91 27.96 13.46
CA SER A 4 -0.89 27.31 12.61
C SER A 4 -0.25 26.05 13.22
N ASN A 5 -0.31 25.88 14.56
CA ASN A 5 0.42 24.80 15.25
C ASN A 5 -0.36 23.47 15.31
N GLU A 6 -1.68 23.52 15.48
CA GLU A 6 -2.58 22.35 15.48
C GLU A 6 -2.58 21.60 14.15
N SER A 7 -2.56 22.34 13.02
CA SER A 7 -2.49 21.74 11.70
C SER A 7 -1.14 21.10 11.41
N TYR A 8 -0.05 21.57 12.03
CA TYR A 8 1.28 20.99 11.85
C TYR A 8 1.43 19.72 12.68
N LEU A 9 0.88 19.69 13.89
CA LEU A 9 0.85 18.50 14.74
C LEU A 9 -0.07 17.41 14.19
N SER A 10 -1.20 17.77 13.57
CA SER A 10 -2.06 16.81 12.88
C SER A 10 -1.39 16.26 11.62
N VAL A 11 -0.67 17.10 10.87
CA VAL A 11 0.13 16.69 9.71
C VAL A 11 1.31 15.80 10.14
N LEU A 12 2.07 16.15 11.19
CA LEU A 12 3.15 15.30 11.72
C LEU A 12 2.63 13.99 12.35
N GLY A 13 1.47 14.02 13.00
CA GLY A 13 0.81 12.82 13.55
C GLY A 13 0.24 11.90 12.47
N GLN A 14 -0.29 12.47 11.39
CA GLN A 14 -0.79 11.72 10.23
C GLN A 14 0.36 11.20 9.34
N ILE A 15 1.46 11.97 9.24
CA ILE A 15 2.68 11.62 8.49
C ILE A 15 3.42 10.41 9.08
N ASN A 16 3.11 9.95 10.30
CA ASN A 16 3.76 8.76 10.87
C ASN A 16 2.87 7.50 10.86
N LEU A 17 1.53 7.63 10.90
CA LEU A 17 0.65 6.46 10.94
C LEU A 17 0.50 5.77 9.58
N ASP A 18 0.43 6.53 8.48
CA ASP A 18 0.31 5.92 7.16
C ASP A 18 1.57 5.11 6.82
N ASP A 19 2.74 5.65 7.16
CA ASP A 19 4.04 4.99 6.98
C ASP A 19 4.19 3.76 7.86
N LEU A 20 3.76 3.84 9.12
CA LEU A 20 3.72 2.68 10.02
C LEU A 20 2.87 1.54 9.43
N TYR A 21 1.67 1.86 8.92
CA TYR A 21 0.78 0.84 8.36
C TYR A 21 1.28 0.30 7.01
N ILE A 22 1.94 1.12 6.19
CA ILE A 22 2.66 0.66 5.00
C ILE A 22 3.74 -0.34 5.41
N GLN A 23 4.59 0.01 6.37
CA GLN A 23 5.66 -0.86 6.85
C GLN A 23 5.10 -2.19 7.37
N GLN A 24 4.05 -2.16 8.20
CA GLN A 24 3.39 -3.37 8.70
C GLN A 24 2.83 -4.27 7.58
N ALA A 25 2.33 -3.68 6.50
CA ALA A 25 1.85 -4.45 5.34
C ALA A 25 2.99 -5.19 4.64
N PHE A 26 4.15 -4.55 4.46
CA PHE A 26 5.32 -5.17 3.85
C PHE A 26 5.98 -6.21 4.77
N GLU A 27 6.06 -5.95 6.08
CA GLU A 27 6.49 -6.96 7.07
C GLU A 27 5.57 -8.20 7.06
N HIS A 28 4.27 -8.00 6.87
CA HIS A 28 3.34 -9.11 6.68
C HIS A 28 3.69 -9.89 5.41
N TYR A 29 3.92 -9.23 4.28
CA TYR A 29 4.33 -9.91 3.05
C TYR A 29 5.63 -10.68 3.23
N GLN A 30 6.64 -10.09 3.86
CA GLN A 30 7.92 -10.74 4.15
C GLN A 30 7.73 -12.01 4.98
N ARG A 31 6.90 -11.94 6.04
CA ARG A 31 6.57 -13.12 6.86
C ARG A 31 5.89 -14.22 6.04
N GLN A 32 4.94 -13.86 5.19
CA GLN A 32 4.25 -14.84 4.33
C GLN A 32 5.20 -15.47 3.30
N PHE A 33 6.20 -14.72 2.82
CA PHE A 33 7.26 -15.26 1.96
C PHE A 33 8.16 -16.25 2.70
N ALA A 34 8.62 -15.89 3.91
CA ALA A 34 9.44 -16.75 4.74
C ALA A 34 8.76 -18.08 5.09
N CYS A 35 7.43 -18.09 5.18
CA CYS A 35 6.64 -19.30 5.44
C CYS A 35 6.21 -20.07 4.18
N SER A 36 6.63 -19.67 2.98
CA SER A 36 6.15 -20.27 1.72
C SER A 36 7.29 -20.83 0.86
N ASP A 37 7.52 -22.14 0.96
CA ASP A 37 8.51 -22.85 0.13
C ASP A 37 8.27 -22.64 -1.37
N ILE A 38 7.01 -22.62 -1.79
CA ILE A 38 6.63 -22.41 -3.20
C ILE A 38 7.02 -21.00 -3.67
N ALA A 39 6.83 -19.98 -2.82
CA ALA A 39 7.20 -18.61 -3.15
C ALA A 39 8.73 -18.46 -3.24
N GLN A 40 9.46 -19.07 -2.30
CA GLN A 40 10.92 -19.07 -2.29
C GLN A 40 11.51 -19.79 -3.51
N GLN A 41 11.00 -20.99 -3.83
CA GLN A 41 11.40 -21.72 -5.03
C GLN A 41 11.12 -20.91 -6.30
N PHE A 42 9.97 -20.25 -6.37
CA PHE A 42 9.65 -19.38 -7.50
C PHE A 42 10.68 -18.26 -7.67
N VAL A 43 11.16 -17.65 -6.58
CA VAL A 43 12.23 -16.64 -6.67
C VAL A 43 13.55 -17.26 -7.12
N HIS A 44 13.98 -18.38 -6.53
CA HIS A 44 15.23 -19.03 -6.90
C HIS A 44 15.29 -19.52 -8.35
N MET A 45 14.16 -19.90 -8.93
CA MET A 45 14.09 -20.46 -10.29
C MET A 45 14.00 -19.41 -11.41
N ASN A 46 13.81 -18.12 -11.08
CA ASN A 46 13.56 -17.08 -12.08
C ASN A 46 14.67 -16.03 -12.07
N CYS A 47 15.46 -15.98 -13.15
CA CYS A 47 16.53 -14.99 -13.36
C CYS A 47 16.03 -13.54 -13.44
N LEU A 48 14.73 -13.32 -13.63
CA LEU A 48 14.11 -11.99 -13.62
C LEU A 48 14.28 -11.25 -12.28
N PHE A 49 14.68 -11.94 -11.21
CA PHE A 49 14.88 -11.34 -9.90
C PHE A 49 16.33 -10.99 -9.58
N GLU A 50 17.27 -11.26 -10.49
CA GLU A 50 18.66 -10.82 -10.33
C GLU A 50 18.76 -9.31 -10.15
N GLU A 51 17.93 -8.53 -10.85
CA GLU A 51 17.86 -7.07 -10.71
C GLU A 51 17.44 -6.58 -9.30
N HIS A 52 16.82 -7.45 -8.49
CA HIS A 52 16.34 -7.16 -7.13
C HIS A 52 17.22 -7.77 -6.03
N THR A 53 18.37 -8.36 -6.37
CA THR A 53 19.22 -9.11 -5.40
C THR A 53 19.68 -8.29 -4.20
N GLN A 54 19.88 -6.99 -4.37
CA GLN A 54 20.29 -6.09 -3.27
C GLN A 54 19.25 -5.96 -2.14
N HIS A 55 17.98 -6.30 -2.42
CA HIS A 55 16.87 -6.24 -1.46
C HIS A 55 16.17 -7.60 -1.32
N ILE A 56 16.90 -8.69 -1.58
CA ILE A 56 16.33 -10.04 -1.52
C ILE A 56 15.83 -10.40 -0.11
N ASP A 57 16.43 -9.84 0.93
CA ASP A 57 16.02 -10.07 2.31
C ASP A 57 14.66 -9.41 2.63
N ASP A 58 14.27 -8.38 1.88
CA ASP A 58 13.02 -7.65 2.04
C ASP A 58 11.88 -8.18 1.15
N VAL A 59 12.14 -9.27 0.41
CA VAL A 59 11.15 -9.85 -0.50
C VAL A 59 9.93 -10.35 0.27
N GLY A 60 8.75 -10.07 -0.26
CA GLY A 60 7.47 -10.43 0.33
C GLY A 60 6.59 -11.27 -0.58
N PHE A 61 5.58 -11.90 0.00
CA PHE A 61 4.53 -12.62 -0.73
C PHE A 61 3.15 -12.13 -0.30
N CYS A 62 2.42 -11.53 -1.23
CA CYS A 62 1.04 -11.09 -1.00
C CYS A 62 0.07 -12.26 -1.26
N ASP A 63 -0.11 -13.09 -0.24
CA ASP A 63 -0.92 -14.32 -0.28
C ASP A 63 -2.43 -14.10 -0.02
N ARG A 64 -2.87 -12.82 0.03
CA ARG A 64 -4.26 -12.38 0.26
C ARG A 64 -4.73 -12.51 1.72
N THR A 65 -3.79 -12.61 2.68
CA THR A 65 -4.12 -12.76 4.10
C THR A 65 -4.00 -11.48 4.92
N LEU A 66 -3.39 -10.40 4.40
CA LEU A 66 -3.20 -9.15 5.16
C LEU A 66 -4.51 -8.66 5.78
N GLY A 67 -5.60 -8.68 4.99
CA GLY A 67 -6.92 -8.25 5.44
C GLY A 67 -7.49 -9.02 6.63
N LYS A 68 -7.00 -10.24 6.91
CA LYS A 68 -7.37 -11.09 8.05
C LYS A 68 -6.61 -10.70 9.33
N CYS A 69 -5.42 -10.14 9.19
CA CYS A 69 -4.58 -9.67 10.30
C CYS A 69 -5.01 -8.29 10.81
N ILE A 70 -5.73 -7.53 10.01
CA ILE A 70 -6.26 -6.21 10.39
C ILE A 70 -7.56 -6.37 11.20
N PRO A 71 -7.73 -5.64 12.33
CA PRO A 71 -8.98 -5.62 13.08
C PRO A 71 -10.23 -5.35 12.22
N LYS A 72 -11.39 -5.69 12.79
CA LYS A 72 -12.68 -5.53 12.11
C LYS A 72 -12.90 -4.06 11.75
N CYS A 73 -13.40 -3.77 10.55
CA CYS A 73 -13.63 -2.39 10.07
C CYS A 73 -14.55 -1.54 10.96
N ARG A 74 -15.36 -2.17 11.82
CA ARG A 74 -16.25 -1.50 12.78
C ARG A 74 -15.55 -1.06 14.07
N THR A 75 -14.27 -1.41 14.27
CA THR A 75 -13.45 -0.83 15.32
C THR A 75 -12.72 0.42 14.79
N PRO A 76 -12.50 1.45 15.62
CA PRO A 76 -11.76 2.64 15.21
C PRO A 76 -10.37 2.32 14.62
N GLU A 77 -9.64 1.42 15.27
CA GLU A 77 -8.32 0.95 14.82
C GLU A 77 -8.39 0.24 13.46
N GLY A 78 -9.33 -0.69 13.29
CA GLY A 78 -9.48 -1.42 12.02
C GLY A 78 -9.89 -0.51 10.87
N ALA A 79 -10.72 0.50 11.14
CA ALA A 79 -11.06 1.54 10.17
C ALA A 79 -9.84 2.40 9.81
N ALA A 80 -9.03 2.81 10.79
CA ALA A 80 -7.83 3.62 10.58
C ALA A 80 -6.80 2.91 9.70
N ILE A 81 -6.47 1.65 10.00
CA ILE A 81 -5.51 0.85 9.22
C ILE A 81 -6.01 0.67 7.79
N ARG A 82 -7.28 0.27 7.60
CA ARG A 82 -7.85 0.06 6.27
C ARG A 82 -7.89 1.35 5.47
N GLY A 83 -8.27 2.46 6.10
CA GLY A 83 -8.27 3.77 5.49
C GLY A 83 -6.87 4.22 5.06
N SER A 84 -5.86 4.00 5.90
CA SER A 84 -4.45 4.24 5.56
C SER A 84 -4.01 3.42 4.36
N LEU A 85 -4.19 2.10 4.38
CA LEU A 85 -3.78 1.24 3.27
C LEU A 85 -4.54 1.52 1.97
N GLN A 86 -5.77 2.04 2.06
CA GLN A 86 -6.51 2.54 0.90
C GLN A 86 -5.94 3.85 0.37
N ARG A 87 -5.63 4.81 1.23
CA ARG A 87 -4.95 6.05 0.82
C ARG A 87 -3.57 5.76 0.25
N SER A 88 -2.80 4.85 0.83
CA SER A 88 -1.50 4.48 0.25
C SER A 88 -1.63 3.74 -1.08
N GLY A 89 -2.81 3.20 -1.42
CA GLY A 89 -3.04 2.44 -2.64
C GLY A 89 -2.65 0.96 -2.56
N LEU A 90 -2.16 0.50 -1.40
CA LEU A 90 -1.84 -0.92 -1.15
C LEU A 90 -3.11 -1.78 -1.03
N VAL A 91 -4.24 -1.18 -0.69
CA VAL A 91 -5.57 -1.81 -0.68
C VAL A 91 -6.50 -1.03 -1.60
N ARG A 92 -7.21 -1.72 -2.49
CA ARG A 92 -8.18 -1.10 -3.39
C ARG A 92 -9.45 -0.70 -2.66
N SER A 93 -10.28 0.12 -3.29
CA SER A 93 -11.63 0.48 -2.79
C SER A 93 -12.50 -0.76 -2.51
N SER A 94 -12.32 -1.85 -3.27
CA SER A 94 -12.99 -3.14 -3.05
C SER A 94 -12.50 -3.91 -1.82
N GLY A 95 -11.47 -3.44 -1.11
CA GLY A 95 -10.85 -4.11 0.02
C GLY A 95 -9.83 -5.18 -0.37
N HIS A 96 -9.60 -5.37 -1.67
CA HIS A 96 -8.59 -6.27 -2.19
C HIS A 96 -7.20 -5.62 -2.15
N GLU A 97 -6.20 -6.33 -1.62
CA GLU A 97 -4.78 -5.96 -1.74
C GLU A 97 -4.39 -5.69 -3.21
N LEU A 98 -3.48 -4.75 -3.43
CA LEU A 98 -2.98 -4.38 -4.75
C LEU A 98 -2.19 -5.53 -5.38
N PHE A 99 -1.32 -6.16 -4.58
CA PHE A 99 -0.34 -7.16 -4.99
C PHE A 99 -0.85 -8.60 -4.94
N ARG A 100 -2.17 -8.83 -4.96
CA ARG A 100 -2.75 -10.17 -4.76
C ARG A 100 -2.09 -11.26 -5.61
N GLY A 101 -1.47 -12.22 -4.92
CA GLY A 101 -0.74 -13.33 -5.54
C GLY A 101 0.57 -12.92 -6.21
N CYS A 102 1.25 -11.88 -5.72
CA CYS A 102 2.56 -11.47 -6.24
C CYS A 102 3.67 -11.77 -5.24
N ILE A 103 4.86 -12.10 -5.75
CA ILE A 103 6.12 -11.83 -5.06
C ILE A 103 6.37 -10.33 -5.14
N VAL A 104 6.70 -9.68 -4.03
CA VAL A 104 6.80 -8.23 -3.91
C VAL A 104 8.23 -7.87 -3.53
N PHE A 105 8.84 -6.99 -4.32
CA PHE A 105 10.17 -6.43 -4.08
C PHE A 105 10.00 -4.94 -3.73
N PRO A 106 10.14 -4.55 -2.45
CA PRO A 106 10.11 -3.16 -2.05
C PRO A 106 11.39 -2.42 -2.47
N THR A 107 11.27 -1.10 -2.61
CA THR A 107 12.39 -0.17 -2.75
C THR A 107 12.34 0.84 -1.62
N PHE A 108 13.48 1.08 -1.00
CA PHE A 108 13.63 1.94 0.17
C PHE A 108 14.44 3.19 -0.16
N GLU A 109 14.06 4.31 0.44
CA GLU A 109 14.85 5.54 0.52
C GLU A 109 14.83 6.02 1.97
N ASP A 110 16.01 6.30 2.54
CA ASP A 110 16.17 6.74 3.92
C ASP A 110 15.46 5.83 4.97
N GLY A 111 15.40 4.53 4.70
CA GLY A 111 14.75 3.55 5.56
C GLY A 111 13.22 3.48 5.43
N HIS A 112 12.63 4.25 4.52
CA HIS A 112 11.20 4.25 4.24
C HIS A 112 10.90 3.56 2.90
N ILE A 113 9.79 2.81 2.84
CA ILE A 113 9.33 2.17 1.60
C ILE A 113 8.72 3.24 0.69
N VAL A 114 9.33 3.47 -0.46
CA VAL A 114 8.90 4.49 -1.43
C VAL A 114 8.21 3.90 -2.66
N SER A 115 8.54 2.66 -3.02
CA SER A 115 7.89 1.95 -4.12
C SER A 115 8.01 0.43 -3.94
N ALA A 116 7.30 -0.32 -4.78
CA ALA A 116 7.42 -1.76 -4.84
C ALA A 116 7.02 -2.30 -6.21
N THR A 117 7.71 -3.37 -6.62
CA THR A 117 7.39 -4.12 -7.83
C THR A 117 6.89 -5.52 -7.45
N GLY A 118 5.73 -5.90 -7.98
CA GLY A 118 5.08 -7.16 -7.71
C GLY A 118 5.00 -8.04 -8.96
N TYR A 119 5.53 -9.26 -8.88
CA TYR A 119 5.46 -10.25 -9.94
C TYR A 119 4.42 -11.30 -9.61
N ARG A 120 3.36 -11.36 -10.42
CA ARG A 120 2.25 -12.29 -10.21
C ARG A 120 2.72 -13.73 -10.33
N THR A 121 2.33 -14.56 -9.39
CA THR A 121 2.58 -16.00 -9.39
C THR A 121 1.28 -16.79 -9.51
N GLY A 122 1.37 -17.97 -10.12
CA GLY A 122 0.25 -18.87 -10.31
C GLY A 122 -0.68 -18.49 -11.48
N ARG A 123 -1.93 -18.98 -11.43
CA ARG A 123 -2.89 -18.83 -12.54
C ARG A 123 -3.38 -17.38 -12.69
N THR A 124 -2.99 -16.75 -13.79
CA THR A 124 -3.54 -15.48 -14.26
C THR A 124 -4.79 -15.70 -15.11
N ARG A 125 -5.78 -14.80 -14.97
CA ARG A 125 -6.94 -14.73 -15.87
C ARG A 125 -6.65 -13.80 -17.04
N SER A 126 -7.47 -13.88 -18.09
CA SER A 126 -7.40 -12.91 -19.19
C SER A 126 -7.55 -11.49 -18.64
N GLY A 127 -6.59 -10.61 -18.94
CA GLY A 127 -6.53 -9.24 -18.45
C GLY A 127 -5.73 -9.01 -17.15
N ASP A 128 -5.23 -10.06 -16.51
CA ASP A 128 -4.34 -9.91 -15.36
C ASP A 128 -2.97 -9.37 -15.78
N LYS A 129 -2.54 -8.25 -15.18
CA LYS A 129 -1.16 -7.77 -15.31
C LYS A 129 -0.20 -8.73 -14.63
N ALA A 130 0.83 -9.16 -15.36
CA ALA A 130 1.90 -10.02 -14.86
C ALA A 130 2.79 -9.29 -13.84
N ILE A 131 3.04 -8.00 -14.07
CA ILE A 131 3.80 -7.13 -13.19
C ILE A 131 2.89 -6.01 -12.68
N VAL A 132 2.97 -5.73 -11.39
CA VAL A 132 2.24 -4.68 -10.69
C VAL A 132 3.27 -3.72 -10.11
N TYR A 133 3.09 -2.44 -10.35
CA TYR A 133 3.94 -1.40 -9.77
C TYR A 133 3.14 -0.60 -8.75
N TRP A 134 3.81 -0.21 -7.68
CA TRP A 134 3.28 0.68 -6.66
C TRP A 134 4.32 1.73 -6.33
N HIS A 135 3.89 2.98 -6.28
CA HIS A 135 4.66 4.08 -5.72
C HIS A 135 3.85 4.65 -4.57
N LYS A 136 4.54 4.94 -3.46
CA LYS A 136 3.93 5.62 -2.33
C LYS A 136 3.38 6.95 -2.82
N PRO A 137 2.09 7.24 -2.62
CA PRO A 137 1.53 8.50 -3.05
C PRO A 137 2.13 9.64 -2.23
N GLU A 138 2.44 10.75 -2.90
CA GLU A 138 2.87 11.97 -2.24
C GLU A 138 1.83 12.39 -1.19
N PRO A 139 2.24 12.86 0.00
CA PRO A 139 1.31 13.28 1.06
C PRO A 139 0.24 14.28 0.60
N LYS A 140 0.52 15.06 -0.45
CA LYS A 140 -0.39 16.06 -1.04
C LYS A 140 -1.33 15.52 -2.13
N ALA A 141 -1.13 14.30 -2.64
CA ALA A 141 -1.92 13.75 -3.74
C ALA A 141 -3.43 13.69 -3.44
N PHE A 142 -3.81 13.56 -2.16
CA PHE A 142 -5.21 13.52 -1.70
C PHE A 142 -5.84 14.89 -1.46
N VAL A 143 -5.02 15.94 -1.28
CA VAL A 143 -5.54 17.31 -1.11
C VAL A 143 -6.19 17.78 -2.40
N ASP A 144 -5.60 17.45 -3.55
CA ASP A 144 -6.12 17.87 -4.86
C ASP A 144 -7.44 17.17 -5.22
N SER A 145 -7.59 15.89 -4.89
CA SER A 145 -8.83 15.14 -5.17
C SER A 145 -9.99 15.58 -4.28
N GLY A 146 -9.72 15.83 -2.99
CA GLY A 146 -10.73 16.29 -2.03
C GLY A 146 -11.18 17.73 -2.29
N ILE A 147 -10.24 18.63 -2.64
CA ILE A 147 -10.55 20.02 -2.99
C ILE A 147 -11.31 20.12 -4.32
N ALA A 148 -10.98 19.27 -5.31
CA ALA A 148 -11.72 19.24 -6.57
C ALA A 148 -13.20 18.86 -6.36
N TYR A 149 -13.47 17.81 -5.57
CA TYR A 149 -14.83 17.37 -5.26
C TYR A 149 -15.62 18.41 -4.42
N ALA A 150 -14.97 19.05 -3.46
CA ALA A 150 -15.59 20.12 -2.67
C ALA A 150 -15.92 21.36 -3.53
N LYS A 151 -15.06 21.71 -4.50
CA LYS A 151 -15.31 22.80 -5.45
C LYS A 151 -16.50 22.50 -6.37
N GLU A 152 -16.66 21.26 -6.84
CA GLU A 152 -17.81 20.87 -7.65
C GLU A 152 -19.13 20.95 -6.87
N LEU A 153 -19.15 20.55 -5.60
CA LEU A 153 -20.34 20.67 -4.75
C LEU A 153 -20.73 22.12 -4.47
N ILE A 154 -19.75 23.02 -4.34
CA ILE A 154 -20.00 24.47 -4.14
C ILE A 154 -20.57 25.11 -5.41
N HIS A 155 -20.10 24.73 -6.60
CA HIS A 155 -20.62 25.26 -7.87
C HIS A 155 -21.97 24.64 -8.28
N GLY A 156 -22.30 23.45 -7.78
CA GLY A 156 -23.59 22.78 -8.05
C GLY A 156 -24.79 23.36 -7.29
N GLN A 157 -24.59 24.19 -6.26
CA GLN A 157 -25.66 24.78 -5.46
C GLN A 157 -26.01 26.24 -5.81
N THR A 158 -25.49 26.80 -6.91
CA THR A 158 -25.77 28.20 -7.33
C THR A 158 -26.64 28.31 -8.59
N TYR A 159 -27.53 27.34 -8.82
CA TYR A 159 -28.65 27.51 -9.76
C TYR A 159 -29.97 27.22 -9.05
N HIS A 160 -30.51 28.26 -8.41
CA HIS A 160 -31.93 28.41 -8.09
C HIS A 160 -32.38 29.78 -8.59
#